data_AF-A0A7Z9MV34-F1
#
_entry.id   AF-A0A7Z9MV34-F1
#
_cell.length_a   1.000
_cell.length_b   1.000
_cell.length_c   1.000
_cell.angle_alpha   90.00
_cell.angle_beta   90.00
_cell.angle_gamma   90.00
#
_symmetry.space_group_name_H-M   'P 1'
#
loop_
_entity.id
_entity.type
_entity.pdbx_description
1 polymer ?
#
loop_
_entity_poly.entity_id
_entity_poly.type
_entity_poly.pdbx_seq_one_letter_code
_entity_poly.pdbx_strand_id
1 'polypeptide(L)'
;MRDKNFPIIAIVIDDLGMQLALTERAIGLDPFVTLAFLPYASDVVSQVALARSAGHEVLLHMPMEPLSGSNDPGPNALYVDLEFREMLRRLRWAFDQIPHAVGLNNHMGSKFTADENAMATVIGEMKSRDLIFL
;
A
#
# COMPACT_ATOMS: atom_id res chain seq x y z
N MET A 1 -16.78 -14.58 -19.47
CA MET A 1 -17.42 -14.32 -18.15
C MET A 1 -17.02 -15.46 -17.23
N ARG A 2 -16.35 -15.19 -16.10
CA ARG A 2 -16.03 -16.25 -15.12
C ARG A 2 -17.30 -16.57 -14.32
N ASP A 3 -17.66 -17.85 -14.24
CA ASP A 3 -18.77 -18.33 -13.41
C ASP A 3 -18.52 -17.99 -11.94
N LYS A 4 -19.51 -17.38 -11.28
CA LYS A 4 -19.45 -16.93 -9.87
C LYS A 4 -19.41 -18.07 -8.83
N ASN A 5 -19.24 -19.33 -9.25
CA ASN A 5 -19.39 -20.52 -8.41
C ASN A 5 -18.08 -21.23 -8.04
N PHE A 6 -16.92 -20.71 -8.44
CA PHE A 6 -15.63 -21.26 -8.01
C PHE A 6 -15.00 -20.38 -6.91
N PRO A 7 -14.33 -21.00 -5.91
CA PRO A 7 -13.55 -20.25 -4.92
C PRO A 7 -12.56 -19.31 -5.62
N ILE A 8 -12.49 -18.06 -5.14
CA ILE A 8 -11.56 -17.05 -5.63
C ILE A 8 -10.44 -16.90 -4.61
N ILE A 9 -9.19 -16.87 -5.09
CA ILE A 9 -8.01 -16.59 -4.28
C ILE A 9 -7.40 -15.30 -4.82
N ALA A 10 -7.06 -14.38 -3.93
CA ALA A 10 -6.22 -13.22 -4.22
C ALA A 10 -4.85 -13.43 -3.56
N ILE A 11 -3.78 -13.07 -4.27
CA ILE A 11 -2.41 -13.13 -3.78
C ILE A 11 -1.83 -11.72 -3.91
N VAL A 12 -1.28 -11.21 -2.82
CA VAL A 12 -0.61 -9.91 -2.76
C VAL A 12 0.85 -10.12 -2.35
N ILE A 13 1.78 -9.46 -3.05
CA ILE A 13 3.19 -9.42 -2.67
C ILE A 13 3.54 -8.02 -2.16
N ASP A 14 3.94 -7.96 -0.89
CA ASP A 14 4.28 -6.74 -0.17
C ASP A 14 5.76 -6.33 -0.32
N ASP A 15 6.10 -5.18 0.25
CA ASP A 15 7.46 -4.63 0.38
C ASP A 15 8.21 -4.39 -0.94
N LEU A 16 7.48 -4.26 -2.05
CA LEU A 16 8.08 -3.98 -3.35
C LEU A 16 8.61 -2.56 -3.45
N GLY A 17 9.61 -2.37 -4.31
CA GLY A 17 10.29 -1.10 -4.53
C GLY A 17 11.68 -1.02 -3.90
N MET A 18 11.88 -1.70 -2.76
CA MET A 18 13.13 -1.56 -1.98
C MET A 18 14.33 -2.26 -2.62
N GLN A 19 14.11 -3.39 -3.29
CA GLN A 19 15.14 -4.17 -3.95
C GLN A 19 14.75 -4.37 -5.41
N LEU A 20 15.37 -3.60 -6.31
CA LEU A 20 15.02 -3.58 -7.74
C LEU A 20 14.95 -4.97 -8.35
N ALA A 21 15.97 -5.82 -8.13
CA ALA A 21 15.99 -7.18 -8.68
C ALA A 21 14.86 -8.08 -8.15
N LEU A 22 14.40 -7.88 -6.92
CA LEU A 22 13.25 -8.64 -6.38
C LEU A 22 11.94 -8.07 -6.92
N THR A 23 11.83 -6.75 -7.05
CA THR A 23 10.67 -6.12 -7.68
C THR A 23 10.51 -6.57 -9.12
N GLU A 24 11.57 -6.57 -9.93
CA GLU A 24 11.54 -7.02 -11.33
C GLU A 24 11.10 -8.49 -11.44
N ARG A 25 11.55 -9.34 -10.50
CA ARG A 25 11.10 -10.74 -10.42
C ARG A 25 9.62 -10.84 -10.07
N ALA A 26 9.12 -10.00 -9.17
CA ALA A 26 7.70 -9.96 -8.80
C ALA A 26 6.81 -9.47 -9.96
N ILE A 27 7.29 -8.47 -10.73
CA ILE A 27 6.64 -7.99 -11.97
C ILE A 27 6.63 -9.07 -13.06
N GLY A 28 7.54 -10.03 -13.02
CA GLY A 28 7.55 -11.19 -13.93
C GLY A 28 6.58 -12.31 -13.55
N LEU A 29 5.83 -12.18 -12.44
CA LEU A 29 4.82 -13.16 -12.04
C LEU A 29 3.57 -13.09 -12.93
N ASP A 30 2.65 -14.02 -12.72
CA ASP A 30 1.34 -13.99 -13.39
C ASP A 30 0.61 -12.66 -13.07
N PRO A 31 0.04 -11.96 -14.07
CA PRO A 31 -0.66 -10.67 -13.87
C PRO A 31 -1.81 -10.70 -12.87
N PHE A 32 -2.33 -11.87 -12.49
CA PHE A 32 -3.35 -12.02 -11.45
C PHE A 32 -2.79 -11.93 -10.02
N VAL A 33 -1.47 -11.79 -9.84
CA VAL A 33 -0.86 -11.44 -8.56
C VAL A 33 -0.88 -9.91 -8.39
N THR A 34 -1.47 -9.42 -7.30
CA THR A 34 -1.46 -7.99 -6.97
C THR A 34 -0.13 -7.61 -6.31
N LEU A 35 0.39 -6.43 -6.64
CA LEU A 35 1.71 -5.97 -6.20
C LEU A 35 1.60 -4.73 -5.31
N ALA A 36 2.11 -4.78 -4.09
CA ALA A 36 2.04 -3.68 -3.13
C ALA A 36 3.42 -3.02 -2.91
N PHE A 37 3.48 -1.70 -3.10
CA PHE A 37 4.73 -0.94 -3.15
C PHE A 37 4.88 0.01 -1.97
N LEU A 38 6.07 0.03 -1.37
CA LEU A 38 6.43 1.01 -0.36
C LEU A 38 6.61 2.40 -1.01
N PRO A 39 5.92 3.45 -0.55
CA PRO A 39 5.89 4.75 -1.23
C PRO A 39 7.24 5.49 -1.20
N TYR A 40 8.11 5.17 -0.25
CA TYR A 40 9.43 5.80 -0.12
C TYR A 40 10.53 5.08 -0.89
N ALA A 41 10.22 3.99 -1.62
CA ALA A 41 11.21 3.27 -2.40
C ALA A 41 11.79 4.15 -3.53
N SER A 42 13.08 3.95 -3.82
CA SER A 42 13.76 4.67 -4.90
C SER A 42 13.13 4.34 -6.26
N ASP A 43 12.83 5.36 -7.06
CA ASP A 43 12.26 5.22 -8.41
C ASP A 43 10.93 4.42 -8.43
N VAL A 44 10.17 4.45 -7.33
CA VAL A 44 8.94 3.63 -7.19
C VAL A 44 7.89 3.94 -8.25
N VAL A 45 7.76 5.19 -8.69
CA VAL A 45 6.81 5.59 -9.74
C VAL A 45 7.07 4.83 -11.04
N SER A 46 8.34 4.69 -11.43
CA SER A 46 8.73 3.93 -12.63
C SER A 46 8.50 2.43 -12.44
N GLN A 47 8.81 1.89 -11.26
CA GLN A 47 8.56 0.48 -10.93
C GLN A 47 7.05 0.15 -10.98
N VAL A 48 6.19 1.04 -10.45
CA VAL A 48 4.73 0.92 -10.52
C VAL A 48 4.23 0.99 -11.96
N ALA A 49 4.78 1.89 -12.79
CA ALA A 49 4.42 1.99 -14.20
C ALA A 49 4.76 0.70 -14.96
N LEU A 50 5.90 0.08 -14.68
CA LEU A 50 6.29 -1.22 -15.24
C LEU A 50 5.34 -2.33 -14.79
N ALA A 51 5.04 -2.43 -13.49
CA ALA A 51 4.10 -3.40 -12.95
C ALA A 51 2.72 -3.31 -13.61
N ARG A 52 2.19 -2.09 -13.75
CA ARG A 52 0.89 -1.88 -14.42
C ARG A 52 0.95 -2.20 -15.91
N SER A 53 2.05 -1.89 -16.59
CA SER A 53 2.24 -2.23 -18.00
C SER A 53 2.31 -3.74 -18.23
N ALA A 54 2.77 -4.50 -17.22
CA ALA A 54 2.73 -5.96 -17.20
C ALA A 54 1.34 -6.53 -16.84
N GLY A 55 0.37 -5.69 -16.48
CA GLY A 55 -1.02 -6.08 -16.25
C GLY A 55 -1.40 -6.30 -14.78
N HIS A 56 -0.50 -6.03 -13.85
CA HIS A 56 -0.78 -6.19 -12.42
C HIS A 56 -1.72 -5.10 -11.90
N GLU A 57 -2.61 -5.51 -11.00
CA GLU A 57 -3.20 -4.59 -10.02
C GLU A 57 -2.13 -4.16 -9.02
N VAL A 58 -2.18 -2.90 -8.59
CA VAL A 58 -1.19 -2.34 -7.65
C VAL A 58 -1.85 -1.73 -6.42
N LEU A 59 -1.21 -1.91 -5.28
CA LEU A 59 -1.59 -1.34 -3.99
C LEU A 59 -0.47 -0.44 -3.45
N LEU A 60 -0.86 0.57 -2.67
CA LEU A 60 0.06 1.27 -1.79
C LEU A 60 0.31 0.41 -0.54
N HIS A 61 1.56 0.09 -0.25
CA HIS A 61 1.95 -0.55 1.01
C HIS A 61 2.29 0.55 2.03
N MET A 62 1.28 1.02 2.78
CA MET A 62 1.39 2.24 3.58
C MET A 62 2.14 1.98 4.90
N PRO A 63 3.25 2.69 5.18
CA PRO A 63 3.96 2.58 6.45
C PRO A 63 3.13 3.08 7.62
N MET A 64 3.00 2.25 8.66
CA MET A 64 2.16 2.55 9.82
C MET A 64 2.84 2.12 11.13
N GLU A 65 2.53 2.83 12.21
CA GLU A 65 3.14 2.64 13.52
C GLU A 65 2.92 1.22 14.11
N PRO A 66 4.01 0.51 14.46
CA PRO A 66 3.95 -0.76 15.19
C PRO A 66 3.84 -0.55 16.70
N LEU A 67 3.42 -1.58 17.42
CA LEU A 67 3.47 -1.61 18.89
C LEU A 67 4.90 -1.55 19.44
N SER A 68 5.86 -2.14 18.71
CA SER A 68 7.26 -2.11 19.11
C SER A 68 7.93 -0.82 18.65
N GLY A 69 8.27 0.07 19.60
CA GLY A 69 8.94 1.34 19.28
C GLY A 69 10.37 1.20 18.75
N SER A 70 10.95 -0.01 18.72
CA SER A 70 12.27 -0.28 18.15
C SER A 70 12.27 -0.42 16.62
N ASN A 71 11.09 -0.65 16.03
CA ASN A 71 10.96 -0.92 14.60
C ASN A 71 10.60 0.37 13.88
N ASP A 72 11.46 0.81 12.96
CA ASP A 72 11.21 1.95 12.10
C ASP A 72 10.38 1.52 10.88
N PRO A 73 9.14 2.01 10.70
CA PRO A 73 8.32 1.69 9.52
C PRO A 73 8.79 2.42 8.27
N GLY A 74 9.68 3.41 8.42
CA GLY A 74 10.24 4.19 7.34
C GLY A 74 9.61 5.58 7.18
N PRO A 75 10.09 6.34 6.18
CA PRO A 75 9.70 7.73 5.97
C PRO A 75 8.20 7.93 5.76
N ASN A 76 7.66 9.03 6.28
CA ASN A 76 6.24 9.41 6.20
C ASN A 76 5.26 8.34 6.72
N ALA A 77 5.69 7.46 7.63
CA ALA A 77 4.78 6.55 8.30
C ALA A 77 3.66 7.29 9.04
N LEU A 78 2.49 6.65 9.12
CA LEU A 78 1.37 7.15 9.91
C LEU A 78 1.54 6.70 11.37
N TYR A 79 1.47 7.66 12.29
CA TYR A 79 1.51 7.42 13.73
C TYR A 79 0.19 7.90 14.36
N VAL A 80 -0.23 7.27 15.45
CA VAL A 80 -1.52 7.57 16.11
C VAL A 80 -1.54 8.96 16.74
N ASP A 81 -0.37 9.52 17.03
CA ASP A 81 -0.19 10.85 17.63
C ASP A 81 -0.05 11.98 16.59
N LEU A 82 -0.14 11.67 15.30
CA LEU A 82 -0.12 12.68 14.26
C LEU A 82 -1.40 13.53 14.30
N GLU A 83 -1.20 14.84 14.16
CA GLU A 83 -2.28 15.76 13.82
C GLU A 83 -2.99 15.33 12.53
N PHE A 84 -4.32 15.43 12.50
CA PHE A 84 -5.17 15.00 11.38
C PHE A 84 -4.67 15.51 10.01
N ARG A 85 -4.26 16.79 9.94
CA ARG A 85 -3.77 17.39 8.69
C ARG A 85 -2.46 16.76 8.22
N GLU A 86 -1.58 16.40 9.15
CA GLU A 86 -0.30 15.77 8.84
C GLU A 86 -0.50 14.32 8.39
N MET A 87 -1.40 13.59 9.05
CA MET A 87 -1.79 12.23 8.64
C MET A 87 -2.32 12.22 7.21
N LEU A 88 -3.25 13.13 6.87
CA LEU A 88 -3.74 13.28 5.50
C LEU A 88 -2.63 13.69 4.52
N ARG A 89 -1.74 14.62 4.90
CA ARG A 89 -0.62 15.02 4.03
C ARG A 89 0.26 13.82 3.67
N ARG A 90 0.62 13.00 4.65
CA ARG A 90 1.45 11.79 4.46
C ARG A 90 0.75 10.75 3.60
N LEU A 91 -0.52 10.48 3.90
CA LEU A 91 -1.33 9.52 3.13
C LEU A 91 -1.45 9.93 1.66
N ARG A 92 -1.72 11.21 1.39
CA ARG A 92 -1.82 11.76 0.02
C ARG A 92 -0.51 11.70 -0.72
N TRP A 93 0.58 12.13 -0.06
CA TRP A 93 1.92 12.02 -0.63
C TRP A 93 2.24 10.58 -1.03
N ALA A 94 1.88 9.58 -0.21
CA ALA A 94 2.12 8.18 -0.51
C ALA A 94 1.34 7.70 -1.75
N PHE A 95 0.08 8.11 -1.92
CA PHE A 95 -0.67 7.83 -3.15
C PHE A 95 -0.08 8.52 -4.39
N ASP A 96 0.51 9.70 -4.24
CA ASP A 96 1.19 10.38 -5.35
C ASP A 96 2.43 9.58 -5.83
N GLN A 97 3.03 8.76 -4.95
CA GLN A 97 4.15 7.88 -5.33
C GLN A 97 3.68 6.59 -6.02
N ILE A 98 2.47 6.12 -5.73
CA ILE A 98 1.90 4.88 -6.28
C ILE A 98 0.70 5.22 -7.17
N PRO A 99 0.91 5.83 -8.35
CA PRO A 99 -0.18 6.27 -9.20
C PRO A 99 -1.02 5.08 -9.65
N HIS A 100 -2.34 5.29 -9.65
CA HIS A 100 -3.35 4.28 -10.01
C HIS A 100 -3.43 3.06 -9.09
N ALA A 101 -2.95 3.17 -7.85
CA ALA A 101 -3.27 2.20 -6.81
C ALA A 101 -4.79 2.07 -6.66
N VAL A 102 -5.28 0.83 -6.57
CA VAL A 102 -6.71 0.55 -6.34
C VAL A 102 -7.10 0.63 -4.86
N GLY A 103 -6.10 0.78 -3.99
CA GLY A 103 -6.24 0.81 -2.55
C GLY A 103 -4.89 0.82 -1.85
N LEU A 104 -4.93 0.55 -0.56
CA LEU A 104 -3.74 0.34 0.25
C LEU A 104 -3.91 -0.86 1.18
N ASN A 105 -2.78 -1.41 1.62
CA ASN A 105 -2.67 -2.22 2.84
C ASN A 105 -1.63 -1.57 3.77
N ASN A 106 -1.38 -2.15 4.94
CA ASN A 106 -0.42 -1.63 5.92
C ASN A 106 0.93 -2.36 5.90
N HIS A 107 2.03 -1.59 5.87
CA HIS A 107 3.36 -2.05 6.28
C HIS A 107 3.51 -1.84 7.79
N MET A 108 3.76 -2.93 8.53
CA MET A 108 3.70 -2.95 10.00
C MET A 108 2.32 -2.57 10.54
N GLY A 109 2.18 -1.44 11.25
CA GLY A 109 0.88 -0.91 11.66
C GLY A 109 0.19 -1.55 12.85
N SER A 110 0.82 -2.47 13.59
CA SER A 110 0.14 -3.19 14.68
C SER A 110 -0.41 -2.30 15.81
N LYS A 111 0.11 -1.08 15.98
CA LYS A 111 -0.47 -0.08 16.88
C LYS A 111 -1.47 0.82 16.15
N PHE A 112 -1.09 1.30 14.97
CA PHE A 112 -1.92 2.21 14.18
C PHE A 112 -3.28 1.61 13.82
N THR A 113 -3.31 0.37 13.31
CA THR A 113 -4.55 -0.28 12.86
C THR A 113 -5.48 -0.69 14.00
N ALA A 114 -4.97 -0.72 15.23
CA ALA A 114 -5.76 -0.93 16.45
C ALA A 114 -6.40 0.37 16.99
N ASP A 115 -6.00 1.54 16.49
CA ASP A 115 -6.57 2.82 16.90
C ASP A 115 -7.73 3.22 15.97
N GLU A 116 -8.94 3.25 16.55
CA GLU A 116 -10.18 3.53 15.80
C GLU A 116 -10.20 4.94 15.20
N ASN A 117 -9.68 5.95 15.92
CA ASN A 117 -9.72 7.34 15.45
C ASN A 117 -8.73 7.57 14.30
N ALA A 118 -7.53 6.99 14.41
CA ALA A 118 -6.53 7.03 13.36
C ALA A 118 -7.04 6.31 12.10
N MET A 119 -7.61 5.11 12.26
CA MET A 119 -8.18 4.35 11.16
C MET A 119 -9.40 5.02 10.53
N ALA A 120 -10.24 5.71 11.30
CA ALA A 120 -11.37 6.48 10.75
C ALA A 120 -10.91 7.54 9.74
N THR A 121 -9.73 8.15 9.96
CA THR A 121 -9.14 9.11 9.02
C THR A 121 -8.72 8.42 7.72
N VAL A 122 -8.02 7.28 7.81
CA VAL A 122 -7.56 6.53 6.64
C VAL A 122 -8.75 6.02 5.83
N ILE A 123 -9.71 5.35 6.48
CA ILE A 123 -10.91 4.82 5.84
C ILE A 123 -11.77 5.92 5.23
N GLY A 124 -11.86 7.09 5.89
CA GLY A 124 -12.53 8.27 5.34
C GLY A 124 -11.91 8.74 4.02
N GLU A 125 -10.58 8.84 3.97
CA GLU A 125 -9.88 9.21 2.74
C GLU A 125 -10.04 8.12 1.66
N MET A 126 -9.99 6.83 2.01
CA MET A 126 -10.16 5.72 1.05
C MET A 126 -11.56 5.75 0.43
N LYS A 127 -12.59 5.89 1.27
CA LYS A 127 -13.97 6.02 0.83
C LYS A 127 -14.19 7.23 -0.07
N SER A 128 -13.55 8.37 0.22
CA SER A 128 -13.69 9.58 -0.62
C SER A 128 -13.12 9.42 -2.03
N ARG A 129 -12.23 8.45 -2.23
CA ARG A 129 -11.53 8.15 -3.48
C ARG A 129 -12.02 6.86 -4.17
N ASP A 130 -13.01 6.19 -3.58
CA ASP A 130 -13.50 4.87 -4.02
C ASP A 130 -12.38 3.80 -4.06
N LEU A 131 -11.51 3.84 -3.05
CA LEU A 131 -10.37 2.94 -2.88
C LEU A 131 -10.62 1.91 -1.78
N ILE A 132 -9.99 0.75 -1.90
CA ILE A 132 -10.06 -0.30 -0.87
C ILE A 132 -8.99 -0.13 0.21
N PHE A 133 -9.29 -0.65 1.40
CA PHE A 133 -8.29 -1.00 2.42
C PHE A 133 -8.29 -2.52 2.53
N LEU A 134 -7.11 -3.14 2.42
CA LEU A 134 -6.91 -4.58 2.60
C LEU A 134 -6.34 -4.87 3.98
#